data_AF-A0A023G800-F1
#
_entry.id   AF-A0A023G800-F1
#
_cell.length_a   1.000
_cell.length_b   1.000
_cell.length_c   1.000
_cell.angle_alpha   90.00
_cell.angle_beta   90.00
_cell.angle_gamma   90.00
#
_symmetry.space_group_name_H-M   'P 1'
#
loop_
_entity.id
_entity.type
_entity.pdbx_description
1 polymer ?
#
loop_
_entity_poly.entity_id
_entity_poly.type
_entity_poly.pdbx_seq_one_letter_code
_entity_poly.pdbx_strand_id
1 'polypeptide(L)' 'MSTLQLLLVFGLVMFAAAYWSPDYSEHTHCIADCRPDNCPSGCRSGCSCYRRFDFPDNGYCMDPSRTIPDIFRNLGKYSG' A
#
# COMPACT_ATOMS: atom_id res chain seq x y z
N MET A 1 -17.34 29.15 -4.64
CA MET A 1 -16.84 27.83 -4.20
C MET A 1 -17.29 27.63 -2.76
N SER A 2 -18.10 26.60 -2.51
CA SER A 2 -18.59 26.33 -1.15
C SER A 2 -17.49 25.67 -0.32
N THR A 3 -17.45 25.90 1.00
CA THR A 3 -16.49 25.28 1.94
C THR A 3 -16.45 23.75 1.82
N LEU A 4 -17.59 23.14 1.48
CA LEU A 4 -17.71 21.71 1.22
C LEU A 4 -16.89 21.25 0.01
N GLN A 5 -16.83 22.06 -1.05
CA GLN A 5 -16.03 21.76 -2.25
C GLN A 5 -14.53 21.85 -1.94
N LEU A 6 -14.12 22.83 -1.13
CA LEU A 6 -12.73 22.95 -0.68
C LEU A 6 -12.31 21.72 0.14
N LEU A 7 -13.14 21.26 1.08
CA LEU A 7 -12.85 20.05 1.87
C LEU A 7 -12.77 18.78 1.02
N LEU A 8 -13.67 18.62 0.04
CA LEU A 8 -13.64 17.47 -0.87
C LEU A 8 -12.37 17.46 -1.74
N VAL A 9 -11.98 18.61 -2.28
CA VAL A 9 -10.76 18.72 -3.09
C VAL A 9 -9.52 18.48 -2.23
N PHE A 10 -9.46 19.04 -1.02
CA PHE A 10 -8.34 18.84 -0.12
C PHE A 10 -8.20 17.36 0.29
N GLY A 11 -9.32 16.71 0.63
CA GLY A 11 -9.34 15.28 0.91
C GLY A 11 -8.77 14.47 -0.26
N LEU A 12 -9.26 14.70 -1.47
CA LEU A 12 -8.83 13.98 -2.67
C LEU A 12 -7.33 14.13 -2.95
N VAL A 13 -6.79 15.35 -2.81
CA VAL A 13 -5.36 15.64 -3.04
C VAL A 13 -4.48 14.92 -2.00
N MET A 14 -4.90 14.91 -0.73
CA MET A 14 -4.15 14.23 0.33
C MET A 14 -4.16 12.71 0.15
N PHE A 15 -5.28 12.11 -0.28
CA PHE A 15 -5.35 10.69 -0.61
C PHE A 15 -4.46 10.31 -1.80
N ALA A 16 -4.44 11.14 -2.86
CA ALA A 16 -3.58 10.91 -4.01
C ALA A 16 -2.09 11.01 -3.65
N ALA A 17 -1.70 12.00 -2.85
CA ALA A 17 -0.30 12.16 -2.42
C ALA A 17 0.19 11.00 -1.54
N ALA A 18 -0.69 10.40 -0.72
CA ALA A 18 -0.35 9.22 0.07
C ALA A 18 -0.21 7.95 -0.78
N TYR A 19 -1.00 7.81 -1.84
CA TYR A 19 -0.95 6.65 -2.74
C TYR A 19 0.21 6.71 -3.74
N TRP A 20 0.59 7.91 -4.17
CA TRP A 20 1.65 8.17 -5.15
C TRP A 20 2.89 8.83 -4.54
N SER A 21 3.16 8.58 -3.26
CA SER A 21 4.34 9.14 -2.61
C SER A 21 5.63 8.63 -3.28
N PRO A 22 6.76 9.36 -3.14
CA PRO A 22 8.06 8.89 -3.62
C PRO A 22 8.40 7.48 -3.12
N ASP A 23 8.01 7.15 -1.89
CA ASP A 23 8.21 5.82 -1.30
C ASP A 23 7.49 4.73 -2.12
N TYR A 24 6.29 5.00 -2.62
CA TYR A 24 5.55 4.06 -3.47
C TYR A 24 6.26 3.81 -4.81
N SER A 25 6.95 4.82 -5.35
CA SER A 25 7.68 4.70 -6.61
C SER A 25 8.88 3.75 -6.52
N GLU A 26 9.51 3.62 -5.35
CA GLU A 26 10.62 2.70 -5.13
C GLU A 26 10.19 1.22 -5.23
N HIS A 27 8.89 0.95 -5.04
CA HIS A 27 8.32 -0.40 -5.13
C HIS A 27 7.87 -0.79 -6.53
N THR A 28 7.98 0.07 -7.54
CA THR A 28 7.46 -0.15 -8.91
C THR A 28 7.84 -1.48 -9.54
N HIS A 29 9.01 -2.03 -9.21
CA HIS A 29 9.45 -3.34 -9.70
C HIS A 29 8.73 -4.53 -9.03
N CYS A 30 8.18 -4.32 -7.84
CA CYS A 30 7.41 -5.29 -7.06
C CYS A 30 5.89 -5.09 -7.15
N ILE A 31 5.39 -3.90 -7.52
CA ILE A 31 3.96 -3.57 -7.50
C ILE A 31 3.14 -4.61 -8.29
N ALA A 32 2.33 -5.36 -7.55
CA ALA A 32 1.32 -6.29 -8.04
C ALA A 32 0.29 -6.54 -6.93
N ASP A 33 -0.94 -6.88 -7.30
CA ASP A 33 -1.93 -7.35 -6.34
C ASP A 33 -1.53 -8.72 -5.77
N CYS A 34 -1.77 -8.92 -4.48
CA CYS A 34 -1.49 -10.19 -3.81
C CYS A 34 -2.56 -10.57 -2.78
N ARG A 35 -2.60 -11.86 -2.45
CA ARG A 35 -3.43 -12.39 -1.37
C ARG A 35 -2.54 -12.73 -0.18
N PRO A 36 -2.62 -11.99 0.95
CA PRO A 36 -1.69 -12.12 2.05
C PRO A 36 -1.74 -13.50 2.73
N ASP A 37 -2.90 -14.17 2.74
CA ASP A 37 -3.09 -15.48 3.37
C ASP A 37 -2.89 -16.66 2.41
N ASN A 38 -2.55 -16.40 1.14
CA ASN A 38 -2.28 -17.43 0.15
C ASN A 38 -0.79 -17.81 0.12
N CYS A 39 -0.52 -19.11 -0.10
CA CYS A 39 0.81 -19.64 -0.40
C CYS A 39 0.79 -20.38 -1.76
N PRO A 40 1.35 -19.82 -2.84
CA PRO A 40 2.03 -18.52 -2.92
C PRO A 40 1.06 -17.34 -2.90
N SER A 41 1.50 -16.21 -2.36
CA SER A 41 0.70 -14.98 -2.26
C SER A 41 0.46 -14.27 -3.61
N GLY A 42 1.21 -14.67 -4.64
CA GLY A 42 1.19 -14.06 -5.97
C GLY A 42 2.36 -13.10 -6.25
N CYS A 43 3.21 -12.83 -5.27
CA CYS A 43 4.36 -11.94 -5.44
C CYS A 43 5.54 -12.61 -6.17
N ARG A 44 6.29 -11.80 -6.92
CA ARG A 44 7.57 -12.21 -7.52
C ARG A 44 8.63 -12.47 -6.45
N SER A 45 9.66 -13.23 -6.81
CA SER A 45 10.81 -13.48 -5.94
C SER A 45 11.47 -12.16 -5.49
N GLY A 46 11.72 -12.03 -4.20
CA GLY A 46 12.29 -10.81 -3.61
C GLY A 46 11.25 -9.76 -3.20
N CYS A 47 9.98 -9.93 -3.56
CA CYS A 47 8.88 -9.07 -3.12
C CYS A 47 8.07 -9.74 -2.01
N SER A 48 7.53 -8.94 -1.09
CA SER A 48 6.66 -9.41 0.01
C SER A 48 5.26 -8.85 -0.14
N CYS A 49 4.25 -9.64 0.20
CA CYS A 49 2.85 -9.21 0.17
C CYS A 49 2.53 -8.43 1.44
N TYR A 50 2.16 -7.16 1.32
CA TYR A 50 1.72 -6.31 2.43
C TYR A 50 0.22 -6.11 2.37
N ARG A 51 -0.46 -6.52 3.44
CA ARG A 51 -1.92 -6.41 3.60
C ARG A 51 -2.35 -4.94 3.61
N ARG A 52 -3.45 -4.65 2.90
CA ARG A 52 -4.11 -3.34 2.91
C ARG A 52 -4.94 -3.13 4.18
N PHE A 53 -5.01 -1.89 4.66
CA PHE A 53 -5.82 -1.55 5.84
C PHE A 53 -7.31 -1.69 5.55
N ASP A 54 -7.70 -1.22 4.37
CA ASP A 54 -9.08 -1.08 3.93
C ASP A 54 -9.66 -2.37 3.33
N PHE A 55 -8.81 -3.32 2.94
CA PHE A 55 -9.21 -4.61 2.37
C PHE A 55 -8.29 -5.74 2.89
N PRO A 56 -8.59 -6.36 4.04
CA PRO A 56 -7.68 -7.28 4.71
C PRO A 56 -7.38 -8.57 3.94
N ASP A 57 -8.27 -8.99 3.04
CA ASP A 57 -8.08 -10.16 2.18
C ASP A 57 -7.20 -9.88 0.95
N ASN A 58 -6.78 -8.62 0.76
CA ASN A 58 -5.97 -8.19 -0.36
C ASN A 58 -4.75 -7.40 0.13
N GLY A 59 -3.70 -7.40 -0.67
CA GLY A 59 -2.48 -6.68 -0.40
C GLY A 59 -1.79 -6.23 -1.68
N TYR A 60 -0.67 -5.55 -1.50
CA TYR A 60 0.25 -5.23 -2.59
C TYR A 60 1.61 -5.84 -2.34
N CYS A 61 2.20 -6.37 -3.40
CA CYS A 61 3.59 -6.78 -3.41
C CYS A 61 4.49 -5.54 -3.36
N MET A 62 5.39 -5.51 -2.38
CA MET A 62 6.36 -4.43 -2.20
C MET A 62 7.75 -5.00 -1.93
N ASP A 63 8.75 -4.20 -2.27
CA ASP A 63 10.15 -4.49 -1.97
C ASP A 63 10.40 -4.33 -0.46
N PRO A 64 10.70 -5.41 0.29
CA PRO A 64 10.96 -5.32 1.73
C PRO A 64 12.26 -4.60 2.07
N SER A 65 13.13 -4.31 1.09
CA SER A 65 14.37 -3.54 1.29
C SER A 65 14.16 -2.03 1.26
N ARG A 66 12.96 -1.56 0.89
CA ARG A 66 12.59 -0.15 0.83
C ARG A 66 11.66 0.23 1.98
N THR A 67 11.54 1.53 2.24
CA THR A 67 10.62 2.04 3.26
C THR A 67 9.19 1.77 2.82
N ILE A 68 8.52 0.87 3.54
CA ILE A 68 7.11 0.55 3.31
C ILE A 68 6.23 1.74 3.74
N PRO A 69 5.32 2.23 2.86
CA PRO A 69 4.44 3.35 3.21
C PRO A 69 3.58 3.03 4.44
N ASP A 70 3.31 4.06 5.24
CA ASP A 70 2.69 3.88 6.56
C ASP A 70 1.29 3.24 6.51
N ILE A 71 0.56 3.37 5.40
CA ILE A 71 -0.75 2.71 5.19
C ILE A 71 -0.65 1.17 5.12
N PHE A 72 0.55 0.63 4.85
CA PHE A 72 0.85 -0.80 4.83
C PHE A 72 1.68 -1.23 6.05
N ARG A 73 2.48 -0.31 6.59
CA ARG A 73 3.30 -0.49 7.78
C ARG A 73 2.35 -0.60 8.98
N ASN A 74 2.20 -1.82 9.52
CA ASN A 74 1.46 -2.23 10.74
C ASN A 74 0.33 -3.26 10.53
N LEU A 75 0.11 -3.79 9.32
CA LEU A 75 -0.99 -4.75 9.06
C LEU A 75 -0.59 -6.23 9.00
N GLY A 76 0.61 -6.54 9.46
CA GLY A 76 1.16 -7.90 9.43
C GLY A 76 2.32 -8.13 10.38
N LYS A 77 2.45 -7.34 11.46
CA LYS A 77 3.42 -7.63 12.53
C LYS A 77 2.93 -8.79 13.41
N TYR A 78 2.52 -9.89 12.78
CA TYR A 78 2.59 -11.22 13.37
C TYR A 78 3.95 -11.79 12.95
N SER A 79 4.99 -11.30 13.61
CA SER A 79 6.22 -12.06 13.79
C SER A 79 5.84 -13.31 14.58
N GLY A 80 5.97 -14.47 13.95
CA GLY A 80 6.10 -15.73 14.69
C GLY A 80 7.30 -15.69 15.64
#